data_AF-A0A246ITS9-F1
#
_entry.id   AF-A0A246ITS9-F1
#
_cell.length_a   1.000
_cell.length_b   1.000
_cell.length_c   1.000
_cell.angle_alpha   90.00
_cell.angle_beta   90.00
_cell.angle_gamma   90.00
#
_symmetry.space_group_name_H-M   'P 1'
#
loop_
_entity.id
_entity.type
_entity.pdbx_description
1 polymer ?
#
loop_
_entity_poly.entity_id
_entity_poly.type
_entity_poly.pdbx_seq_one_letter_code
_entity_poly.pdbx_strand_id
1 'polypeptide(L)'
;MPRRRATAASAAITAGTALLALATSGCAIKPPQAWEKGALARPEMTMGGDVLGDRFAQHIYTSKENASGGNGVGGGGCGCN
;
A
#
# COMPACT_ATOMS: atom_id res chain seq x y z
N MET A 1 -12.68 -46.45 20.64
CA MET A 1 -12.25 -45.02 20.58
C MET A 1 -11.30 -44.60 19.43
N PRO A 2 -10.99 -45.37 18.36
CA PRO A 2 -10.09 -44.89 17.29
C PRO A 2 -10.77 -44.05 16.19
N ARG A 3 -12.08 -44.25 15.95
CA ARG A 3 -12.83 -43.58 14.87
C ARG A 3 -12.93 -42.05 15.01
N ARG A 4 -13.04 -41.52 16.25
CA ARG A 4 -13.13 -40.07 16.51
C ARG A 4 -11.84 -39.31 16.22
N ARG A 5 -10.67 -39.94 16.37
CA ARG A 5 -9.37 -39.33 16.07
C ARG A 5 -9.11 -39.27 14.56
N ALA A 6 -9.55 -40.29 13.82
CA ALA A 6 -9.46 -40.32 12.36
C ALA A 6 -10.34 -39.24 11.70
N THR A 7 -11.58 -39.05 12.17
CA THR A 7 -12.48 -38.00 11.64
C THR A 7 -11.98 -36.58 11.91
N ALA A 8 -11.36 -36.35 13.07
CA ALA A 8 -10.78 -35.04 13.42
C ALA A 8 -9.54 -34.72 12.58
N ALA A 9 -8.68 -35.71 12.31
CA ALA A 9 -7.52 -35.54 11.44
C ALA A 9 -7.93 -35.25 9.99
N SER A 10 -8.92 -35.95 9.44
CA SER A 10 -9.45 -35.67 8.09
C SER A 10 -10.09 -34.28 7.98
N ALA A 11 -10.80 -33.82 9.01
CA ALA A 11 -11.37 -32.48 9.08
C ALA A 11 -10.30 -31.38 9.15
N ALA A 12 -9.22 -31.60 9.92
CA ALA A 12 -8.09 -30.67 9.99
C ALA A 12 -7.33 -30.56 8.65
N ILE A 13 -7.17 -31.68 7.94
CA ILE A 13 -6.53 -31.70 6.62
C ILE A 13 -7.37 -30.96 5.58
N THR A 14 -8.70 -31.15 5.57
CA THR A 14 -9.60 -30.44 4.64
C THR A 14 -9.69 -28.94 4.95
N ALA A 15 -9.69 -28.55 6.23
CA ALA A 15 -9.64 -27.14 6.62
C ALA A 15 -8.31 -26.48 6.22
N GLY A 16 -7.19 -27.19 6.40
CA GLY A 16 -5.86 -26.71 6.03
C GLY A 16 -5.68 -26.51 4.52
N THR A 17 -6.16 -27.45 3.70
CA THR A 17 -6.11 -27.31 2.24
C THR A 17 -7.03 -26.20 1.74
N ALA A 18 -8.20 -26.01 2.33
CA ALA A 18 -9.09 -24.90 2.02
C ALA A 18 -8.43 -23.54 2.32
N LEU A 19 -7.82 -23.38 3.50
CA LEU A 19 -7.15 -22.13 3.89
C LEU A 19 -5.98 -21.78 2.96
N LEU A 20 -5.20 -22.78 2.55
CA LEU A 20 -4.08 -22.60 1.62
C LEU A 20 -4.56 -22.21 0.21
N ALA A 21 -5.69 -22.75 -0.25
CA ALA A 21 -6.29 -22.38 -1.53
C ALA A 21 -6.79 -20.92 -1.53
N LEU A 22 -7.37 -20.44 -0.42
CA LEU A 22 -7.76 -19.02 -0.32
C LEU A 22 -6.54 -18.09 -0.29
N ALA A 23 -5.48 -18.46 0.45
CA ALA A 23 -4.27 -17.64 0.57
C ALA A 23 -3.52 -17.43 -0.76
N THR A 24 -3.68 -18.34 -1.72
CA THR A 24 -3.00 -18.29 -3.02
C THR A 24 -3.86 -17.73 -4.16
N SER A 25 -5.11 -17.36 -3.89
CA SER A 25 -6.07 -16.87 -4.91
C SER A 25 -5.74 -15.48 -5.48
N GLY A 26 -4.81 -14.73 -4.90
CA GLY A 26 -4.47 -13.36 -5.33
C GLY A 26 -3.75 -13.26 -6.68
N CYS A 27 -3.13 -14.34 -7.17
CA CYS A 27 -2.34 -14.31 -8.41
C CYS A 27 -3.16 -14.40 -9.70
N ALA A 28 -4.48 -14.60 -9.62
CA ALA A 28 -5.35 -14.82 -10.78
C ALA A 28 -6.20 -13.58 -11.15
N ILE A 29 -5.92 -12.40 -10.59
CA ILE A 29 -6.67 -11.19 -10.91
C ILE A 29 -6.30 -10.72 -12.32
N LYS A 30 -7.32 -10.51 -13.16
CA LYS A 30 -7.14 -9.98 -14.52
C LYS A 30 -6.43 -8.62 -14.43
N PRO A 31 -5.28 -8.43 -15.11
CA PRO A 31 -4.62 -7.13 -15.11
C PRO A 31 -5.52 -6.08 -15.80
N PRO A 32 -5.55 -4.84 -15.29
CA PRO A 32 -6.29 -3.77 -15.92
C PRO A 32 -5.73 -3.47 -17.31
N GLN A 33 -6.62 -3.13 -18.23
CA GLN A 33 -6.25 -2.80 -19.60
C GLN A 33 -5.74 -1.35 -19.69
N ALA A 34 -4.88 -1.05 -20.67
CA ALA A 34 -4.24 0.27 -20.76
C ALA A 34 -5.23 1.46 -20.86
N TRP A 35 -6.39 1.25 -21.48
CA TRP A 35 -7.45 2.26 -21.64
C TRP A 35 -8.32 2.44 -20.39
N GLU A 36 -8.28 1.53 -19.42
CA GLU A 36 -9.06 1.62 -18.18
C GLU A 36 -8.48 2.68 -17.21
N LYS A 37 -7.27 3.19 -17.50
CA LYS A 37 -6.62 4.25 -16.71
C LYS A 37 -7.54 5.44 -16.45
N GLY A 38 -8.33 5.87 -17.43
CA GLY A 38 -9.22 7.03 -17.26
C GLY A 38 -10.33 6.83 -16.21
N ALA A 39 -10.72 5.58 -15.95
CA ALA A 39 -11.73 5.24 -14.93
C ALA A 39 -11.08 4.85 -13.58
N LEU A 40 -9.89 4.26 -13.59
CA LEU A 40 -9.22 3.74 -12.40
C LEU A 40 -8.29 4.77 -11.73
N ALA A 41 -7.66 5.66 -12.48
CA ALA A 41 -6.77 6.67 -11.95
C ALA A 41 -7.56 7.93 -11.59
N ARG A 42 -7.79 8.12 -10.29
CA ARG A 42 -8.44 9.34 -9.79
C ARG A 42 -7.52 10.55 -9.96
N PRO A 43 -8.07 11.76 -10.16
CA PRO A 43 -7.25 12.98 -10.25
C PRO A 43 -6.30 13.16 -9.05
N GLU A 44 -6.76 12.81 -7.85
CA GLU A 44 -5.97 12.92 -6.61
C GLU A 44 -4.73 11.99 -6.58
N MET A 45 -4.67 10.96 -7.43
CA MET A 45 -3.52 10.06 -7.54
C MET A 45 -2.39 10.64 -8.40
N THR A 46 -2.59 11.80 -9.03
CA THR A 46 -1.51 12.50 -9.76
C THR A 46 -0.45 13.02 -8.78
N MET A 47 0.77 13.23 -9.28
CA MET A 47 1.76 14.02 -8.53
C MET A 47 1.19 15.43 -8.32
N GLY A 48 1.11 15.89 -7.07
CA GLY A 48 0.44 17.15 -6.75
C GLY A 48 -1.08 17.06 -6.61
N GLY A 49 -1.67 15.86 -6.66
CA GLY A 49 -3.13 15.66 -6.56
C GLY A 49 -3.70 15.96 -5.17
N ASP A 50 -2.87 15.86 -4.13
CA ASP A 50 -3.19 16.25 -2.76
C ASP A 50 -2.25 17.36 -2.28
N VAL A 51 -2.65 18.61 -2.57
CA VAL A 51 -1.88 19.80 -2.19
C VAL A 51 -1.69 19.88 -0.68
N LEU A 52 -2.67 19.47 0.12
CA LEU A 52 -2.59 19.55 1.57
C LEU A 52 -1.60 18.51 2.11
N GLY A 53 -1.70 17.26 1.64
CA GLY A 53 -0.73 16.20 1.95
C GLY A 53 0.69 16.60 1.56
N ASP A 54 0.87 17.19 0.39
CA ASP A 54 2.18 17.67 -0.08
C ASP A 54 2.74 18.77 0.83
N ARG A 55 1.92 19.74 1.26
CA ARG A 55 2.35 20.78 2.22
C ARG A 55 2.73 20.17 3.56
N PHE A 56 1.97 19.22 4.08
CA PHE A 56 2.31 18.52 5.32
C PHE A 56 3.60 17.71 5.22
N ALA A 57 3.77 16.97 4.12
CA ALA A 57 4.99 16.23 3.86
C ALA A 57 6.20 17.18 3.81
N GLN A 58 6.09 18.30 3.08
CA GLN A 58 7.15 19.32 3.01
C GLN A 58 7.48 19.93 4.37
N HIS A 59 6.47 20.21 5.19
CA HIS A 59 6.68 20.71 6.55
C HIS A 59 7.46 19.69 7.40
N ILE A 60 7.09 18.41 7.33
CA ILE A 60 7.80 17.33 8.03
C ILE A 60 9.23 17.18 7.53
N TYR A 61 9.44 17.15 6.20
CA TYR A 61 10.77 17.02 5.60
C TYR A 61 11.66 18.19 5.99
N THR A 62 11.17 19.43 5.92
CA THR A 62 11.95 20.62 6.31
C THR A 62 12.27 20.61 7.81
N SER A 63 11.33 20.19 8.65
CA SER A 63 11.54 20.11 10.10
C SER A 63 12.58 19.06 10.50
N LYS A 64 12.66 17.95 9.75
CA LYS A 64 13.58 16.84 10.03
C LYS A 64 14.96 17.06 9.41
N GLU A 65 14.98 17.54 8.18
CA GLU A 65 16.19 17.59 7.33
C GLU A 65 16.72 19.02 7.23
N ASN A 66 16.68 19.80 8.32
CA ASN A 66 16.87 21.27 8.43
C ASN A 66 18.22 21.85 7.93
N ALA A 67 18.77 21.40 6.80
CA ALA A 67 20.05 21.84 6.25
C ALA A 67 20.17 21.79 4.71
N SER A 68 19.29 21.12 3.95
CA SER A 68 19.53 20.89 2.51
C SER A 68 18.59 21.57 1.52
N GLY A 69 17.55 22.27 1.99
CA GLY A 69 16.63 23.02 1.13
C GLY A 69 15.40 22.22 0.69
N GLY A 70 14.21 22.79 0.94
CA GLY A 70 12.94 22.23 0.48
C GLY A 70 12.80 22.21 -1.05
N ASN A 71 11.67 21.67 -1.55
CA ASN A 71 11.41 21.41 -2.98
C ASN A 71 11.25 22.66 -3.88
N GLY A 72 11.90 23.79 -3.58
CA GLY A 72 11.86 25.03 -4.36
C GLY A 72 13.24 25.69 -4.51
N VAL A 73 13.45 26.36 -5.65
CA VAL A 73 14.62 27.22 -5.92
C VAL A 73 14.61 28.38 -4.92
N GLY A 74 15.35 28.23 -3.82
CA GLY A 74 15.36 29.15 -2.69
C GLY A 74 15.52 28.47 -1.32
N GLY A 75 15.49 27.14 -1.26
CA GLY A 75 15.81 26.39 -0.05
C GLY A 75 17.31 26.40 0.26
N GLY A 76 17.83 27.47 0.83
CA GLY A 76 19.19 27.54 1.33
C GLY A 76 19.27 28.59 2.43
N GLY A 77 19.07 28.18 3.67
CA GLY A 77 19.09 29.12 4.79
C GLY A 77 19.13 28.41 6.13
N CYS A 78 19.88 28.99 7.06
CA CYS A 78 20.19 28.57 8.44
C CYS A 78 18.97 28.42 9.38
N GLY A 79 17.83 27.95 8.90
CA GLY A 79 16.67 27.57 9.73
C GLY A 79 15.97 28.71 10.49
N CYS A 80 16.33 29.98 10.27
CA CYS A 80 15.65 31.12 10.88
C CYS A 80 14.71 31.75 9.85
N ASN A 81 13.39 31.58 10.07
CA ASN A 81 12.37 32.48 9.53
C ASN A 81 12.51 33.85 10.20
#